data_AF-A0A9N9JTI6-F1
#
_entry.id   AF-A0A9N9JTI6-F1
#
_cell.length_a   1.000
_cell.length_b   1.000
_cell.length_c   1.000
_cell.angle_alpha   90.00
_cell.angle_beta   90.00
_cell.angle_gamma   90.00
#
_symmetry.space_group_name_H-M   'P 1'
#
loop_
_entity.id
_entity.type
_entity.pdbx_description
1 polymer ?
#
loop_
_entity_poly.entity_id
_entity_poly.type
_entity_poly.pdbx_seq_one_letter_code
_entity_poly.pdbx_strand_id
1 'polypeptide(L)'
;PSNKEDDNTHYRLTISYSYNSLPEDEVDKLTYRDDDSPEAKFPNEVDPKDIINDIKEKLRQYRPNNELTDLLIELWSLVPTTNDSTIYYPFNTYHKPRRRPVRVIDPCSIEKWPTTRVTLLGDSIHAMSPWPGLGTNTAMKDAYKLSQSLFKWSDDAAGNDDWKSCIERYENEMRLYGSEATLISINETMKFHTRYN
;
A
#
# COMPACT_ATOMS: atom_id res chain seq x y z
N PRO A 1 -11.09 -22.21 14.54
CA PRO A 1 -11.03 -23.61 14.06
C PRO A 1 -12.32 -24.38 14.38
N SER A 2 -13.19 -24.52 13.39
CA SER A 2 -14.11 -25.64 13.28
C SER A 2 -14.26 -25.96 11.78
N ASN A 3 -13.33 -26.76 11.26
CA ASN A 3 -13.52 -27.44 9.97
C ASN A 3 -14.71 -28.39 10.16
N LYS A 4 -15.88 -28.01 9.64
CA LYS A 4 -16.82 -29.04 9.20
C LYS A 4 -16.23 -29.59 7.91
N GLU A 5 -15.98 -30.88 7.87
CA GLU A 5 -15.61 -31.62 6.66
C GLU A 5 -16.78 -31.52 5.66
N ASP A 6 -16.76 -30.46 4.88
CA ASP A 6 -17.43 -30.40 3.59
C ASP A 6 -16.37 -30.77 2.55
N ASP A 7 -16.62 -31.82 1.77
CA ASP A 7 -15.74 -32.32 0.69
C ASP A 7 -15.66 -31.35 -0.51
N ASN A 8 -16.34 -30.19 -0.43
CA ASN A 8 -16.31 -29.17 -1.46
C ASN A 8 -14.99 -28.38 -1.47
N THR A 9 -14.42 -28.20 -2.67
CA THR A 9 -13.33 -27.25 -2.89
C THR A 9 -13.83 -25.82 -2.74
N HIS A 10 -13.24 -25.07 -1.81
CA HIS A 10 -13.51 -23.65 -1.64
C HIS A 10 -12.43 -22.79 -2.32
N TYR A 11 -12.86 -21.73 -3.00
CA TYR A 11 -11.97 -20.74 -3.62
C TYR A 11 -12.09 -19.39 -2.92
N ARG A 12 -10.96 -18.71 -2.73
CA ARG A 12 -10.91 -17.31 -2.29
C ARG A 12 -10.35 -16.46 -3.41
N LEU A 13 -11.06 -15.39 -3.75
CA LEU A 13 -10.64 -14.40 -4.73
C LEU A 13 -10.52 -13.03 -4.05
N THR A 14 -9.40 -12.36 -4.29
CA THR A 14 -9.20 -10.94 -3.94
C THR A 14 -9.11 -10.17 -5.25
N ILE A 15 -9.98 -9.17 -5.42
CA ILE A 15 -9.96 -8.27 -6.58
C ILE A 15 -9.68 -6.87 -6.07
N SER A 16 -8.73 -6.18 -6.70
CA SER A 16 -8.45 -4.76 -6.48
C SER A 16 -8.49 -4.02 -7.80
N TYR A 17 -9.05 -2.83 -7.80
CA TYR A 17 -8.97 -1.89 -8.91
C TYR A 17 -8.30 -0.61 -8.43
N SER A 18 -7.40 -0.07 -9.25
CA SER A 18 -6.63 1.12 -8.92
C SER A 18 -6.66 2.09 -10.08
N TYR A 19 -6.80 3.36 -9.75
CA TYR A 19 -6.91 4.45 -10.70
C TYR A 19 -6.32 5.72 -10.09
N ASN A 20 -5.79 6.60 -10.93
CA ASN A 20 -5.34 7.92 -10.50
C ASN A 20 -6.58 8.78 -10.23
N SER A 21 -6.73 9.22 -8.99
CA SER A 21 -7.93 9.92 -8.53
C SER A 21 -7.77 11.44 -8.38
N LEU A 22 -6.54 11.97 -8.27
CA LEU A 22 -6.30 13.40 -8.05
C LEU A 22 -5.03 13.91 -8.74
N PRO A 23 -4.96 15.22 -9.04
CA PRO A 23 -3.70 15.93 -9.29
C PRO A 23 -2.71 15.76 -8.12
N GLU A 24 -1.42 15.67 -8.42
CA GLU A 24 -0.35 15.39 -7.46
C GLU A 24 -0.32 16.37 -6.26
N ASP A 25 -0.74 17.62 -6.47
CA ASP A 25 -0.78 18.70 -5.47
C ASP A 25 -1.99 18.69 -4.52
N GLU A 26 -2.92 17.75 -4.71
CA GLU A 26 -4.08 17.55 -3.82
C GLU A 26 -3.99 16.27 -2.98
N VAL A 27 -3.08 15.34 -3.30
CA VAL A 27 -2.94 14.05 -2.62
C VAL A 27 -2.50 14.21 -1.17
N ASP A 28 -1.56 15.12 -0.88
CA ASP A 28 -1.05 15.37 0.47
C ASP A 28 -2.05 16.12 1.38
N LYS A 29 -3.08 16.72 0.79
CA LYS A 29 -4.18 17.37 1.54
C LYS A 29 -5.24 16.37 1.99
N LEU A 30 -5.16 15.11 1.55
CA LEU A 30 -6.06 14.06 1.99
C LEU A 30 -5.78 13.72 3.46
N THR A 31 -6.61 14.23 4.37
CA THR A 31 -6.64 13.87 5.79
C THR A 31 -7.36 12.54 6.03
N TYR A 32 -7.19 11.57 5.13
CA TYR A 32 -7.77 10.24 5.28
C TYR A 32 -7.18 9.55 6.51
N ARG A 33 -7.99 9.37 7.55
CA ARG A 33 -7.69 8.49 8.67
C ARG A 33 -8.39 7.15 8.43
N ASP A 34 -7.65 6.06 8.64
CA ASP A 34 -8.13 4.69 8.40
C ASP A 34 -9.29 4.26 9.33
N ASP A 35 -9.55 5.02 10.39
CA ASP A 35 -10.46 4.73 11.49
C ASP A 35 -11.81 5.48 11.45
N ASP A 36 -11.95 6.53 10.63
CA ASP A 36 -13.19 7.29 10.51
C ASP A 36 -14.11 6.72 9.40
N SER A 37 -15.08 5.91 9.82
CA SER A 37 -16.28 5.44 9.09
C SER A 37 -16.12 4.42 7.94
N PRO A 38 -17.03 3.43 7.80
CA PRO A 38 -17.07 2.44 6.71
C PRO A 38 -17.32 3.03 5.30
N GLU A 39 -17.60 4.33 5.21
CA GLU A 39 -17.84 5.06 3.96
C GLU A 39 -16.62 5.96 3.73
N ALA A 40 -15.64 5.47 2.96
CA ALA A 40 -14.44 6.23 2.62
C ALA A 40 -14.77 7.40 1.69
N LYS A 41 -15.41 8.45 2.22
CA LYS A 41 -15.62 9.72 1.53
C LYS A 41 -14.25 10.32 1.23
N PHE A 42 -13.96 10.63 -0.03
CA PHE A 42 -12.86 11.56 -0.29
C PHE A 42 -13.23 12.92 0.28
N PRO A 43 -12.26 13.76 0.69
CA PRO A 43 -12.53 15.06 1.31
C PRO A 43 -13.45 15.99 0.50
N ASN A 44 -13.54 15.77 -0.82
CA ASN A 44 -14.37 16.56 -1.74
C ASN A 44 -15.68 15.85 -2.18
N GLU A 45 -15.99 14.66 -1.65
CA GLU A 45 -17.22 13.92 -1.99
C GLU A 45 -18.37 14.24 -1.02
N VAL A 46 -19.35 14.99 -1.51
CA VAL A 46 -20.57 15.33 -0.77
C VAL A 46 -21.45 14.09 -0.52
N ASP A 47 -21.53 13.20 -1.51
CA ASP A 47 -22.23 11.91 -1.45
C ASP A 47 -21.30 10.79 -1.95
N PRO A 48 -20.88 9.83 -1.10
CA PRO A 48 -19.95 8.77 -1.50
C PRO A 48 -20.61 7.89 -2.56
N LYS A 49 -19.97 7.81 -3.74
CA LYS A 49 -20.43 6.88 -4.78
C LYS A 49 -20.37 5.43 -4.28
N ASP A 50 -21.35 4.63 -4.69
CA ASP A 50 -21.27 3.18 -4.56
C ASP A 50 -19.98 2.69 -5.25
N ILE A 51 -19.12 2.00 -4.49
CA ILE A 51 -17.76 1.65 -4.93
C ILE A 51 -17.80 0.76 -6.18
N ILE A 52 -18.79 -0.13 -6.27
CA ILE A 52 -18.93 -1.03 -7.41
C ILE A 52 -19.32 -0.26 -8.67
N ASN A 53 -20.27 0.67 -8.56
CA ASN A 53 -20.66 1.52 -9.68
C ASN A 53 -19.54 2.47 -10.11
N ASP A 54 -18.79 3.07 -9.17
CA ASP A 54 -17.62 3.90 -9.50
C ASP A 54 -16.57 3.10 -10.27
N ILE A 55 -16.26 1.87 -9.86
CA ILE A 55 -15.32 1.00 -10.58
C ILE A 55 -15.83 0.70 -12.00
N LYS A 56 -17.12 0.41 -12.17
CA LYS A 56 -17.71 0.16 -13.51
C LYS A 56 -17.63 1.40 -14.40
N GLU A 57 -17.90 2.59 -13.87
CA GLU A 57 -17.73 3.85 -14.60
C GLU A 57 -16.27 4.04 -15.03
N LYS A 58 -15.32 3.80 -14.12
CA LYS A 58 -13.89 3.92 -14.39
C LYS A 58 -13.39 2.91 -15.42
N LEU A 59 -13.88 1.67 -15.37
CA LEU A 59 -13.58 0.66 -16.39
C LEU A 59 -14.06 1.11 -17.78
N ARG A 60 -15.28 1.66 -17.89
CA ARG A 60 -15.78 2.21 -19.16
C ARG A 60 -15.00 3.44 -19.62
N GLN A 61 -14.55 4.27 -18.69
CA GLN A 61 -13.79 5.48 -18.98
C GLN A 61 -12.38 5.18 -19.49
N TYR A 62 -11.68 4.24 -18.86
CA TYR A 62 -10.24 4.04 -19.07
C TYR A 62 -9.88 2.75 -19.80
N ARG A 63 -10.84 1.90 -20.18
CA ARG A 63 -10.55 0.69 -20.99
C ARG A 63 -11.23 0.73 -22.36
N PRO A 64 -10.60 0.15 -23.39
CA PRO A 64 -11.23 0.01 -24.69
C PRO A 64 -12.53 -0.78 -24.59
N ASN A 65 -13.50 -0.43 -25.42
CA ASN A 65 -14.77 -1.14 -25.51
C ASN A 65 -14.56 -2.49 -26.22
N ASN A 66 -14.52 -3.58 -25.44
CA ASN A 66 -14.32 -4.94 -25.92
C ASN A 66 -14.87 -5.96 -24.90
N GLU A 67 -14.93 -7.23 -25.32
CA GLU A 67 -15.45 -8.35 -24.53
C GLU A 67 -14.77 -8.48 -23.15
N LEU A 68 -13.46 -8.23 -23.05
CA LEU A 68 -12.75 -8.29 -21.78
C LEU A 68 -13.24 -7.20 -20.81
N THR A 69 -13.48 -5.97 -21.30
CA THR A 69 -14.03 -4.89 -20.48
C THR A 69 -15.45 -5.24 -19.99
N ASP A 70 -16.28 -5.83 -20.85
CA ASP A 70 -17.63 -6.27 -20.48
C ASP A 70 -17.60 -7.37 -19.41
N LEU A 71 -16.74 -8.38 -19.56
CA LEU A 71 -16.54 -9.46 -18.58
C LEU A 71 -16.08 -8.91 -17.21
N LEU A 72 -15.22 -7.90 -17.20
CA LEU A 72 -14.78 -7.28 -15.94
C LEU A 72 -15.92 -6.51 -15.27
N ILE A 73 -16.74 -5.79 -16.03
CA ILE A 73 -17.93 -5.11 -15.51
C ILE A 73 -18.93 -6.12 -14.93
N GLU A 74 -19.13 -7.25 -15.61
CA GLU A 74 -19.95 -8.36 -15.14
C GLU A 74 -19.39 -8.94 -13.83
N LEU A 75 -18.09 -9.25 -13.79
CA LEU A 75 -17.41 -9.75 -12.59
C LEU A 75 -17.59 -8.81 -11.39
N TRP A 76 -17.43 -7.50 -11.58
CA TRP A 76 -17.66 -6.52 -10.51
C TRP A 76 -19.14 -6.43 -10.09
N SER A 77 -20.09 -6.81 -10.96
CA SER A 77 -21.52 -6.88 -10.61
C SER A 77 -21.85 -8.06 -9.71
N LEU A 78 -21.00 -9.09 -9.67
CA LEU A 78 -21.15 -10.25 -8.80
C LEU A 78 -20.62 -10.02 -7.38
N VAL A 79 -19.85 -8.95 -7.17
CA VAL A 79 -19.32 -8.62 -5.84
C VAL A 79 -20.49 -8.28 -4.92
N PRO A 80 -20.68 -9.03 -3.80
CA PRO A 80 -21.72 -8.69 -2.83
C PRO A 80 -21.52 -7.26 -2.35
N THR A 81 -22.58 -6.56 -1.95
CA THR A 81 -22.50 -5.19 -1.38
C THR A 81 -23.15 -5.09 0.00
N THR A 82 -23.95 -6.09 0.37
CA THR A 82 -24.63 -6.18 1.67
C THR A 82 -23.95 -7.20 2.57
N ASN A 83 -23.98 -6.95 3.89
CA ASN A 83 -23.61 -7.96 4.87
C ASN A 83 -24.82 -8.87 5.06
N ASP A 84 -25.04 -9.79 4.13
CA ASP A 84 -26.08 -10.80 4.34
C ASP A 84 -25.57 -11.85 5.32
N SER A 85 -25.91 -11.66 6.60
CA SER A 85 -25.57 -12.59 7.68
C SER A 85 -26.22 -13.96 7.55
N THR A 86 -27.16 -14.14 6.60
CA THR A 86 -27.80 -15.42 6.32
C THR A 86 -26.97 -16.33 5.42
N ILE A 87 -25.96 -15.78 4.74
CA ILE A 87 -24.98 -16.56 3.97
C ILE A 87 -23.98 -17.19 4.94
N TYR A 88 -24.32 -18.37 5.46
CA TYR A 88 -23.41 -19.18 6.28
C TYR A 88 -22.34 -19.80 5.39
N TYR A 89 -21.17 -19.16 5.35
CA TYR A 89 -19.92 -19.78 4.89
C TYR A 89 -18.97 -19.93 6.09
N PRO A 90 -18.21 -21.05 6.20
CA PRO A 90 -17.29 -21.28 7.31
C PRO A 90 -16.18 -20.22 7.43
N PHE A 91 -16.07 -19.31 6.47
CA PHE A 91 -15.25 -18.11 6.50
C PHE A 91 -16.12 -16.89 6.22
N ASN A 92 -16.77 -16.35 7.25
CA ASN A 92 -17.51 -15.09 7.20
C ASN A 92 -16.54 -13.88 7.10
N THR A 93 -15.60 -13.94 6.15
CA THR A 93 -14.52 -12.96 5.93
C THR A 93 -14.83 -12.13 4.68
N TYR A 94 -16.10 -11.88 4.40
CA TYR A 94 -16.46 -10.91 3.39
C TYR A 94 -16.21 -9.53 3.98
N HIS A 95 -15.15 -8.88 3.49
CA HIS A 95 -14.91 -7.47 3.73
C HIS A 95 -15.59 -6.70 2.61
N LYS A 96 -16.54 -5.82 2.98
CA LYS A 96 -17.12 -4.88 2.03
C LYS A 96 -16.01 -4.19 1.24
N PRO A 97 -16.17 -4.00 -0.08
CA PRO A 97 -15.26 -3.18 -0.87
C PRO A 97 -14.98 -1.86 -0.17
N ARG A 98 -13.72 -1.45 -0.13
CA ARG A 98 -13.30 -0.17 0.41
C ARG A 98 -12.37 0.49 -0.58
N ARG A 99 -12.53 1.79 -0.75
CA ARG A 99 -11.56 2.62 -1.45
C ARG A 99 -10.51 3.09 -0.44
N ARG A 100 -9.24 2.96 -0.79
CA ARG A 100 -8.11 3.38 0.04
C ARG A 100 -7.16 4.22 -0.82
N PRO A 101 -6.69 5.37 -0.34
CA PRO A 101 -5.58 6.06 -0.99
C PRO A 101 -4.31 5.24 -0.80
N VAL A 102 -3.52 5.08 -1.86
CA VAL A 102 -2.17 4.54 -1.77
C VAL A 102 -1.25 5.72 -1.51
N ARG A 103 -0.69 5.80 -0.30
CA ARG A 103 0.31 6.82 0.04
C ARG A 103 1.70 6.29 -0.28
N VAL A 104 2.54 7.18 -0.79
CA VAL A 104 3.95 6.93 -1.05
C VAL A 104 4.74 7.95 -0.24
N ILE A 105 5.81 7.50 0.40
CA ILE A 105 6.68 8.34 1.22
C ILE A 105 8.08 8.21 0.67
N ASP A 106 8.64 9.31 0.16
CA ASP A 106 10.04 9.38 -0.26
C ASP A 106 10.90 9.85 0.93
N PRO A 107 11.83 9.01 1.45
CA PRO A 107 12.73 9.42 2.51
C PRO A 107 13.49 10.71 2.21
N CYS A 108 13.86 10.96 0.95
CA CYS A 108 14.64 12.13 0.57
C CYS A 108 13.81 13.42 0.50
N SER A 109 12.48 13.33 0.35
CA SER A 109 11.60 14.50 0.36
C SER A 109 11.31 15.02 1.77
N ILE A 110 11.53 14.19 2.80
CA ILE A 110 11.38 14.56 4.21
C ILE A 110 12.69 15.15 4.74
N GLU A 111 12.60 16.20 5.54
CA GLU A 111 13.77 16.77 6.24
C GLU A 111 14.49 15.70 7.07
N LYS A 112 15.82 15.77 7.14
CA LYS A 112 16.59 14.87 8.00
C LYS A 112 16.21 15.10 9.46
N TRP A 113 15.93 14.03 10.20
CA TRP A 113 15.69 14.09 11.63
C TRP A 113 17.00 13.98 12.42
N PRO A 114 17.06 14.51 13.66
CA PRO A 114 18.18 14.27 14.54
C PRO A 114 18.29 12.78 14.87
N THR A 115 19.48 12.20 14.72
CA THR A 115 19.71 10.81 15.13
C THR A 115 19.54 10.65 16.64
N THR A 116 18.68 9.70 17.02
CA THR A 116 18.42 9.30 18.42
C THR A 116 18.47 7.78 18.55
N ARG A 117 18.16 7.23 19.72
CA ARG A 117 18.04 5.77 19.92
C ARG A 117 16.80 5.16 19.25
N VAL A 118 16.00 5.97 18.57
CA VAL A 118 14.85 5.56 17.77
C VAL A 118 15.15 5.93 16.31
N THR A 119 14.96 4.97 15.41
CA THR A 119 15.12 5.15 13.96
C THR A 119 13.98 4.46 13.21
N LEU A 120 13.81 4.79 11.94
CA LEU A 120 12.72 4.33 11.09
C LEU A 120 13.21 3.29 10.08
N LEU A 121 12.34 2.36 9.72
CA LEU A 121 12.56 1.35 8.68
C LEU A 121 11.24 0.91 8.03
N GLY A 122 11.32 0.28 6.86
CA GLY A 122 10.14 -0.15 6.11
C GLY A 122 9.18 1.00 5.79
N ASP A 123 7.88 0.67 5.77
CA ASP A 123 6.81 1.61 5.44
C ASP A 123 6.72 2.84 6.36
N SER A 124 7.38 2.82 7.53
CA SER A 124 7.43 3.99 8.42
C SER A 124 8.20 5.19 7.83
N ILE A 125 9.03 4.96 6.80
CA ILE A 125 9.85 6.01 6.18
C ILE A 125 9.92 5.90 4.65
N HIS A 126 9.74 4.72 4.08
CA HIS A 126 9.66 4.52 2.63
C HIS A 126 8.44 3.66 2.25
N ALA A 127 7.23 4.12 2.60
CA ALA A 127 6.02 3.50 2.08
C ALA A 127 5.98 3.62 0.55
N MET A 128 5.74 2.51 -0.14
CA MET A 128 5.76 2.44 -1.61
C MET A 128 4.43 1.93 -2.15
N SER A 129 4.15 2.21 -3.42
CA SER A 129 3.11 1.47 -4.14
C SER A 129 3.45 -0.03 -4.18
N PRO A 130 2.45 -0.92 -4.07
CA PRO A 130 2.68 -2.36 -4.04
C PRO A 130 3.05 -2.95 -5.40
N TRP A 131 2.86 -2.22 -6.52
CA TRP A 131 2.97 -2.78 -7.87
C TRP A 131 4.31 -3.37 -8.27
N PRO A 132 5.47 -2.75 -7.98
CA PRO A 132 6.75 -3.36 -8.30
C PRO A 132 7.18 -4.43 -7.26
N GLY A 133 6.44 -4.61 -6.16
CA GLY A 133 6.78 -5.59 -5.11
C GLY A 133 8.09 -5.30 -4.35
N LEU A 134 8.48 -4.03 -4.22
CA LEU A 134 9.77 -3.64 -3.64
C LEU A 134 9.75 -3.46 -2.11
N GLY A 135 8.61 -3.12 -1.51
CA GLY A 135 8.53 -2.69 -0.10
C GLY A 135 9.13 -3.68 0.89
N THR A 136 8.73 -4.96 0.83
CA THR A 136 9.25 -6.00 1.73
C THR A 136 10.76 -6.22 1.55
N ASN A 137 11.26 -6.21 0.31
CA ASN A 137 12.68 -6.41 0.04
C ASN A 137 13.51 -5.24 0.61
N THR A 138 13.03 -4.00 0.48
CA THR A 138 13.65 -2.82 1.06
C THR A 138 13.62 -2.88 2.59
N ALA A 139 12.49 -3.27 3.20
CA ALA A 139 12.38 -3.46 4.64
C ALA A 139 13.33 -4.56 5.19
N MET A 140 13.52 -5.66 4.44
CA MET A 140 14.52 -6.68 4.80
C MET A 140 15.95 -6.13 4.71
N LYS A 141 16.24 -5.33 3.68
CA LYS A 141 17.53 -4.63 3.53
C LYS A 141 17.77 -3.67 4.70
N ASP A 142 16.73 -2.97 5.16
CA ASP A 142 16.82 -2.11 6.34
C ASP A 142 17.24 -2.90 7.58
N ALA A 143 16.51 -3.98 7.88
CA ALA A 143 16.77 -4.82 9.05
C ALA A 143 18.21 -5.35 9.02
N TYR A 144 18.67 -5.82 7.86
CA TYR A 144 20.05 -6.27 7.68
C TYR A 144 21.05 -5.14 7.93
N LYS A 145 20.90 -3.99 7.27
CA LYS A 145 21.83 -2.85 7.40
C LYS A 145 21.88 -2.28 8.82
N LEU A 146 20.71 -2.12 9.45
CA LEU A 146 20.63 -1.69 10.84
C LEU A 146 21.30 -2.69 11.78
N SER A 147 21.05 -4.00 11.60
CA SER A 147 21.70 -5.04 12.42
C SER A 147 23.22 -5.02 12.28
N GLN A 148 23.76 -4.80 11.07
CA GLN A 148 25.20 -4.69 10.86
C GLN A 148 25.80 -3.46 11.52
N SER A 149 25.11 -2.30 11.46
CA SER A 149 25.55 -1.09 12.14
C SER A 149 25.57 -1.26 13.66
N LEU A 150 24.56 -1.91 14.23
CA LEU A 150 24.48 -2.19 15.67
C LEU A 150 25.47 -3.25 16.12
N PHE A 151 25.74 -4.26 15.30
CA PHE A 151 26.74 -5.29 15.60
C PHE A 151 28.14 -4.71 15.65
N LYS A 152 28.51 -3.87 14.67
CA LYS A 152 29.81 -3.16 14.66
C LYS A 152 30.00 -2.29 15.91
N TRP A 153 28.95 -1.58 16.32
CA TRP A 153 28.96 -0.83 17.58
C TRP A 153 29.23 -1.72 18.81
N SER A 154 28.64 -2.91 18.85
CA SER A 154 28.80 -3.85 19.97
C SER A 154 30.19 -4.49 20.02
N ASP A 155 30.79 -4.78 18.86
CA ASP A 155 32.09 -5.47 18.75
C ASP A 155 33.28 -4.52 18.95
N ASP A 156 33.11 -3.22 18.68
CA ASP A 156 34.10 -2.18 18.93
C ASP A 156 34.21 -1.84 20.44
N ALA A 157 34.54 -2.84 21.26
CA ALA A 157 34.87 -2.73 22.69
C ALA A 157 36.07 -1.79 22.98
N ALA A 158 36.69 -1.23 21.94
CA ALA A 158 37.76 -0.26 21.96
C ALA A 158 37.39 1.07 21.24
N GLY A 159 36.16 1.56 21.40
CA GLY A 159 35.91 2.98 21.70
C GLY A 159 36.16 4.04 20.63
N ASN A 160 35.67 3.88 19.39
CA ASN A 160 35.64 5.00 18.43
C ASN A 160 34.27 5.30 17.79
N ASP A 161 33.39 4.31 17.60
CA ASP A 161 32.04 4.56 17.07
C ASP A 161 31.01 4.63 18.23
N ASP A 162 30.48 5.83 18.51
CA ASP A 162 29.33 6.01 19.41
C ASP A 162 28.05 5.43 18.76
N TRP A 163 27.09 4.98 19.57
CA TRP A 163 25.80 4.43 19.09
C TRP A 163 25.11 5.37 18.10
N LYS A 164 25.31 6.69 18.30
CA LYS A 164 24.75 7.73 17.45
C LYS A 164 25.32 7.67 16.03
N SER A 165 26.63 7.54 15.87
CA SER A 165 27.29 7.44 14.55
C SER A 165 26.84 6.21 13.78
N CYS A 166 26.56 5.10 14.47
CA CYS A 166 26.10 3.86 13.85
C CYS A 166 24.68 3.97 13.31
N ILE A 167 23.76 4.57 14.08
CA ILE A 167 22.38 4.82 13.62
C ILE A 167 22.39 5.85 12.50
N GLU A 168 23.17 6.93 12.62
CA GLU A 168 23.26 7.98 11.60
C GLU A 168 23.77 7.42 10.26
N ARG A 169 24.75 6.50 10.30
CA ARG A 169 25.23 5.80 9.10
C ARG A 169 24.12 5.00 8.43
N TYR A 170 23.35 4.25 9.22
CA TYR A 170 22.20 3.51 8.71
C TYR A 170 21.15 4.46 8.10
N GLU A 171 20.79 5.54 8.81
CA GLU A 171 19.79 6.52 8.35
C GLU A 171 20.20 7.17 7.03
N ASN A 172 21.47 7.56 6.89
CA ASN A 172 21.97 8.16 5.66
C ASN A 172 21.95 7.17 4.48
N GLU A 173 22.37 5.91 4.67
CA GLU A 173 22.27 4.89 3.62
C GLU A 173 20.82 4.59 3.25
N MET A 174 19.96 4.39 4.26
CA MET A 174 18.56 4.04 4.10
C MET A 174 17.78 5.09 3.34
N ARG A 175 18.00 6.37 3.63
CA ARG A 175 17.31 7.44 2.90
C ARG A 175 17.61 7.40 1.40
N LEU A 176 18.84 7.08 1.01
CA LEU A 176 19.23 7.01 -0.40
C LEU A 176 18.58 5.83 -1.12
N TYR A 177 18.75 4.60 -0.62
CA TYR A 177 18.20 3.44 -1.32
C TYR A 177 16.67 3.31 -1.16
N GLY A 178 16.11 3.79 -0.05
CA GLY A 178 14.67 3.85 0.16
C GLY A 178 14.01 4.84 -0.80
N SER A 179 14.63 6.00 -1.03
CA SER A 179 14.20 6.98 -2.03
C SER A 179 14.28 6.40 -3.45
N GLU A 180 15.39 5.76 -3.81
CA GLU A 180 15.54 5.10 -5.12
C GLU A 180 14.40 4.09 -5.38
N ALA A 181 14.15 3.19 -4.42
CA ALA A 181 13.09 2.20 -4.54
C ALA A 181 11.69 2.85 -4.61
N THR A 182 11.48 3.95 -3.88
CA THR A 182 10.23 4.71 -3.90
C THR A 182 9.98 5.34 -5.27
N LEU A 183 10.98 5.98 -5.86
CA LEU A 183 10.89 6.58 -7.19
C LEU A 183 10.64 5.55 -8.29
N ILE A 184 11.30 4.37 -8.20
CA ILE A 184 10.99 3.23 -9.08
C ILE A 184 9.52 2.85 -8.95
N SER A 185 9.01 2.74 -7.71
CA SER A 185 7.62 2.39 -7.46
C SER A 185 6.62 3.37 -8.03
N ILE A 186 6.86 4.68 -7.90
CA ILE A 186 6.05 5.72 -8.51
C ILE A 186 6.05 5.58 -10.04
N ASN A 187 7.23 5.46 -10.64
CA ASN A 187 7.37 5.39 -12.10
C ASN A 187 6.66 4.15 -12.68
N GLU A 188 6.86 2.97 -12.06
CA GLU A 188 6.17 1.75 -12.50
C GLU A 188 4.67 1.86 -12.31
N THR A 189 4.21 2.42 -11.19
CA THR A 189 2.79 2.71 -10.96
C THR A 189 2.23 3.58 -12.07
N MET A 190 2.89 4.67 -12.43
CA MET A 190 2.44 5.55 -13.51
C MET A 190 2.37 4.80 -14.84
N LYS A 191 3.39 3.99 -15.20
CA LYS A 191 3.36 3.19 -16.44
C LYS A 191 2.15 2.25 -16.51
N PHE A 192 1.75 1.62 -15.40
CA PHE A 192 0.55 0.77 -15.36
C PHE A 192 -0.74 1.55 -15.61
N HIS A 193 -0.79 2.83 -15.24
CA HIS A 193 -2.00 3.65 -15.35
C HIS A 193 -2.04 4.52 -16.63
N THR A 194 -0.90 4.86 -17.24
CA THR A 194 -0.85 5.65 -18.49
C THR A 194 -1.01 4.79 -19.75
N ARG A 195 -0.78 3.46 -19.67
CA ARG A 195 -0.80 2.54 -20.84
C ARG A 195 -2.17 2.32 -21.50
N TYR A 196 -3.21 3.03 -21.07
CA TYR A 196 -4.57 2.88 -21.60
C TYR A 196 -5.20 4.19 -22.14
N ASN A 197 -4.40 5.25 -22.31
CA ASN A 197 -4.81 6.45 -23.06
C ASN A 197 -4.38 6.35 -24.53
#